data_AF-A0A2N2I1K8-F1
#
_entry.id   AF-A0A2N2I1K8-F1
#
_cell.length_a   1.000
_cell.length_b   1.000
_cell.length_c   1.000
_cell.angle_alpha   90.00
_cell.angle_beta   90.00
_cell.angle_gamma   90.00
#
_symmetry.space_group_name_H-M   'P 1'
#
loop_
_entity.id
_entity.type
_entity.pdbx_description
1 polymer ?
#
loop_
_entity_poly.entity_id
_entity_poly.type
_entity_poly.pdbx_seq_one_letter_code
_entity_poly.pdbx_strand_id
1 'polypeptide(L)'
;MICNILNISGLILVIITLLFVTVFPLLMQKYYPNKLWFGIILCLFTVTGQLYLPGGVKYLIGLFIFSFILSITPPIDNDILKLILYHLLSVVIIYWRFSKLNKSVTSTI
;
A
#
# COMPACT_ATOMS: atom_id res chain seq x y z
N MET A 1 10.09 -6.87 35.55
CA MET A 1 8.73 -7.29 35.14
C MET A 1 7.97 -6.22 34.36
N ILE A 2 8.02 -4.94 34.76
CA ILE A 2 7.35 -3.81 34.08
C ILE A 2 7.88 -3.59 32.64
N CYS A 3 9.19 -3.73 32.39
CA CYS A 3 9.75 -3.66 31.02
C CYS A 3 9.19 -4.74 30.06
N ASN A 4 8.89 -5.95 30.54
CA ASN A 4 8.31 -6.99 29.68
C ASN A 4 6.84 -6.73 29.35
N ILE A 5 6.08 -6.13 30.26
CA ILE A 5 4.68 -5.77 30.03
C ILE A 5 4.56 -4.59 29.04
N LEU A 6 5.46 -3.61 29.13
CA LEU A 6 5.61 -2.54 28.13
C LEU A 6 5.98 -3.09 26.75
N ASN A 7 6.86 -4.10 26.68
CA ASN A 7 7.19 -4.77 25.43
C ASN A 7 5.99 -5.56 24.86
N ILE A 8 5.27 -6.31 25.69
CA ILE A 8 4.11 -7.12 25.25
C ILE A 8 2.98 -6.22 24.76
N SER A 9 2.66 -5.15 25.48
CA SER A 9 1.63 -4.18 25.08
C SER A 9 1.99 -3.45 23.78
N GLY A 10 3.26 -3.06 23.59
CA GLY A 10 3.74 -2.50 22.32
C GLY A 10 3.67 -3.50 21.16
N LEU A 11 4.02 -4.76 21.39
CA LEU A 11 3.97 -5.83 20.39
C LEU A 11 2.52 -6.12 19.96
N ILE A 12 1.58 -6.14 20.91
CA ILE A 12 0.15 -6.26 20.63
C ILE A 12 -0.34 -5.07 19.77
N LEU A 13 0.06 -3.84 20.10
CA LEU A 13 -0.32 -2.66 19.34
C LEU A 13 0.20 -2.71 17.89
N VAL A 14 1.44 -3.15 17.69
CA VAL A 14 2.04 -3.34 16.36
C VAL A 14 1.27 -4.39 15.56
N ILE A 15 0.92 -5.53 16.17
CA ILE A 15 0.13 -6.58 15.53
C ILE A 15 -1.25 -6.06 15.11
N ILE A 16 -1.97 -5.36 16.01
CA ILE A 16 -3.29 -4.79 15.72
C ILE A 16 -3.19 -3.78 14.56
N THR A 17 -2.15 -2.95 14.56
CA THR A 17 -1.93 -1.97 13.49
C THR A 17 -1.63 -2.65 12.16
N LEU A 18 -0.77 -3.68 12.15
CA LEU A 18 -0.49 -4.49 10.95
C LEU A 18 -1.73 -5.17 10.40
N LEU A 19 -2.56 -5.77 11.27
CA LEU A 19 -3.83 -6.36 10.89
C LEU A 19 -4.79 -5.31 10.32
N PHE A 20 -4.91 -4.15 10.96
CA PHE A 20 -5.76 -3.08 10.46
C PHE A 20 -5.31 -2.62 9.07
N VAL A 21 -4.03 -2.35 8.88
CA VAL A 21 -3.46 -1.85 7.62
C VAL A 21 -3.55 -2.88 6.49
N THR A 22 -3.58 -4.17 6.79
CA THR A 22 -3.70 -5.24 5.77
C THR A 22 -5.14 -5.65 5.47
N VAL A 23 -6.00 -5.74 6.48
CA VAL A 23 -7.40 -6.15 6.34
C VAL A 23 -8.26 -5.01 5.83
N PHE A 24 -7.97 -3.76 6.21
CA PHE A 24 -8.77 -2.60 5.82
C PHE A 24 -8.87 -2.38 4.29
N PRO A 25 -7.78 -2.44 3.50
CA PRO A 25 -7.86 -2.36 2.04
C PRO A 25 -8.72 -3.47 1.42
N LEU A 26 -8.66 -4.69 1.98
CA LEU A 26 -9.42 -5.85 1.52
C LEU A 26 -10.91 -5.72 1.85
N LEU A 27 -11.25 -5.18 3.03
CA LEU A 27 -12.62 -4.84 3.38
C LEU A 27 -13.17 -3.76 2.46
N MET A 28 -12.40 -2.71 2.18
CA MET A 28 -12.80 -1.64 1.26
C MET A 28 -13.01 -2.16 -0.16
N GLN A 29 -12.17 -3.11 -0.61
CA GLN A 29 -12.38 -3.79 -1.88
C GLN A 29 -13.73 -4.53 -1.93
N LYS A 30 -14.15 -5.16 -0.83
CA LYS A 30 -15.41 -5.90 -0.74
C LYS A 30 -16.65 -4.99 -0.75
N TYR A 31 -16.63 -3.89 0.01
CA TYR A 31 -17.77 -2.99 0.15
C TYR A 31 -17.87 -1.93 -0.95
N TYR A 32 -16.73 -1.43 -1.41
CA TYR A 32 -16.63 -0.40 -2.44
C TYR A 32 -15.72 -0.86 -3.57
N PRO A 33 -16.14 -1.83 -4.40
CA PRO A 33 -15.30 -2.34 -5.48
C PRO A 33 -15.08 -1.27 -6.55
N ASN A 34 -13.86 -1.25 -7.12
CA ASN A 34 -13.52 -0.46 -8.29
C ASN A 34 -13.82 1.05 -8.18
N LYS A 35 -13.52 1.67 -7.04
CA LYS A 35 -13.50 3.12 -6.85
C LYS A 35 -12.06 3.61 -6.78
N LEU A 36 -11.58 4.24 -7.85
CA LEU A 36 -10.21 4.77 -7.97
C LEU A 36 -9.81 5.63 -6.76
N TRP A 37 -10.70 6.53 -6.33
CA TRP A 37 -10.45 7.45 -5.23
C TRP A 37 -10.09 6.73 -3.93
N PHE A 38 -10.77 5.61 -3.61
CA PHE A 38 -10.42 4.81 -2.43
C PHE A 38 -9.02 4.21 -2.54
N GLY A 39 -8.67 3.68 -3.72
CA GLY A 39 -7.33 3.17 -3.98
C GLY A 39 -6.24 4.23 -3.81
N ILE A 40 -6.45 5.44 -4.35
CA ILE A 40 -5.50 6.55 -4.23
C ILE A 40 -5.33 6.96 -2.77
N ILE A 41 -6.43 7.18 -2.04
CA ILE A 41 -6.41 7.55 -0.61
C ILE A 41 -5.68 6.46 0.18
N LEU A 42 -6.02 5.20 -0.03
CA LEU A 42 -5.35 4.08 0.62
C LEU A 42 -3.85 4.07 0.30
N CYS A 43 -3.42 4.28 -0.95
CA CYS A 43 -2.00 4.33 -1.31
C CYS A 43 -1.23 5.52 -0.71
N LEU A 44 -1.90 6.64 -0.44
CA LEU A 44 -1.29 7.81 0.20
C LEU A 44 -1.10 7.60 1.71
N PHE A 45 -2.08 7.00 2.38
CA PHE A 45 -2.04 6.78 3.83
C PHE A 45 -1.39 5.46 4.22
N THR A 46 -1.49 4.44 3.37
CA THR A 46 -0.99 3.10 3.64
C THR A 46 -0.25 2.53 2.44
N VAL A 47 0.88 1.90 2.73
CA VAL A 47 1.66 1.16 1.73
C VAL A 47 0.84 0.01 1.11
N THR A 48 -0.09 -0.52 1.89
CA THR A 48 -0.99 -1.63 1.50
C THR A 48 -2.11 -1.23 0.57
N GLY A 49 -2.24 0.03 0.17
CA GLY A 49 -3.29 0.47 -0.76
C GLY A 49 -3.31 -0.31 -2.09
N GLN A 50 -2.18 -0.90 -2.49
CA GLN A 50 -2.12 -1.81 -3.64
C GLN A 50 -3.03 -3.04 -3.52
N LEU A 51 -3.32 -3.50 -2.30
CA LEU A 51 -4.17 -4.65 -2.02
C LEU A 51 -5.66 -4.36 -2.28
N TYR A 52 -6.05 -3.09 -2.40
CA TYR A 52 -7.42 -2.71 -2.73
C TYR A 52 -7.87 -3.23 -4.11
N LEU A 53 -6.94 -3.37 -5.06
CA LEU A 53 -7.23 -3.94 -6.38
C LEU A 53 -6.78 -5.41 -6.45
N PRO A 54 -7.52 -6.27 -7.18
CA PRO A 54 -7.20 -7.68 -7.29
C PRO A 54 -5.80 -7.91 -7.87
N GLY A 55 -5.09 -8.88 -7.31
CA GLY A 55 -3.69 -9.15 -7.66
C GLY A 55 -2.71 -8.09 -7.15
N GLY A 56 -3.04 -7.37 -6.07
CA GLY A 56 -2.22 -6.31 -5.47
C GLY A 56 -0.87 -6.77 -4.90
N VAL A 57 -0.77 -8.03 -4.48
CA VAL A 57 0.41 -8.59 -3.79
C VAL A 57 1.70 -8.43 -4.62
N LYS A 58 1.66 -8.74 -5.92
CA LYS A 58 2.85 -8.60 -6.80
C LYS A 58 3.32 -7.14 -6.94
N TYR A 59 2.39 -6.18 -6.87
CA TYR A 59 2.72 -4.75 -6.94
C TYR A 59 3.27 -4.22 -5.62
N LEU A 60 2.77 -4.76 -4.50
CA LEU A 60 3.32 -4.47 -3.18
C LEU A 60 4.76 -4.99 -3.07
N ILE A 61 5.02 -6.21 -3.54
CA ILE A 61 6.38 -6.76 -3.62
C ILE A 61 7.28 -5.90 -4.53
N GLY A 62 6.78 -5.50 -5.71
CA GLY A 62 7.52 -4.61 -6.62
C GLY A 62 7.85 -3.26 -6.00
N LEU A 63 6.90 -2.64 -5.28
CA LEU A 63 7.14 -1.42 -4.53
C LEU A 63 8.16 -1.64 -3.41
N PHE A 64 8.08 -2.75 -2.67
CA PHE A 64 9.05 -3.07 -1.63
C PHE A 64 10.48 -3.15 -2.19
N ILE A 65 10.65 -3.84 -3.32
CA ILE A 65 11.93 -3.89 -4.03
C ILE A 65 12.36 -2.49 -4.49
N PHE A 66 11.44 -1.68 -5.02
CA PHE A 66 11.73 -0.30 -5.42
C PHE A 66 12.17 0.57 -4.24
N SER A 67 11.55 0.42 -3.06
CA SER A 67 11.97 1.10 -1.83
C SER A 67 13.39 0.69 -1.42
N PHE A 68 13.72 -0.59 -1.55
CA PHE A 68 15.06 -1.09 -1.28
C PHE A 68 16.08 -0.49 -2.24
N ILE A 69 15.77 -0.44 -3.54
CA ILE A 69 16.61 0.20 -4.56
C ILE A 69 16.82 1.69 -4.24
N LEU A 70 15.75 2.42 -3.91
CA LEU A 70 15.86 3.82 -3.48
C LEU A 70 16.77 3.99 -2.26
N SER A 71 16.70 3.05 -1.31
CA SER A 71 17.52 3.10 -0.10
C SER A 71 19.02 2.90 -0.38
N ILE A 72 19.39 2.12 -1.38
CA ILE A 72 20.79 1.82 -1.72
C ILE A 72 21.38 2.73 -2.80
N THR A 73 20.56 3.58 -3.44
CA THR A 73 20.99 4.43 -4.56
C THR A 73 21.40 5.82 -4.07
N PRO A 74 22.71 6.15 -3.99
CA PRO A 74 23.15 7.55 -3.88
C PRO A 74 22.80 8.30 -5.19
N PRO A 75 22.35 9.57 -5.16
CA PRO A 75 22.59 10.63 -4.16
C PRO A 75 21.33 11.09 -3.39
N ILE A 76 20.27 10.27 -3.35
CA ILE A 76 19.05 10.66 -2.64
C ILE A 76 19.29 10.47 -1.14
N ASP A 77 19.91 11.44 -0.48
CA ASP A 77 20.11 11.40 0.98
C ASP A 77 18.91 11.96 1.76
N ASN A 78 17.84 12.36 1.06
CA ASN A 78 16.63 12.88 1.67
C ASN A 78 15.55 11.81 1.80
N ASP A 79 15.34 11.33 3.03
CA ASP A 79 14.33 10.32 3.37
C ASP A 79 12.90 10.77 3.05
N ILE A 80 12.61 12.06 3.17
CA ILE A 80 11.30 12.63 2.81
C ILE A 80 11.09 12.51 1.30
N LEU A 81 12.12 12.79 0.51
CA LEU A 81 12.03 12.66 -0.95
C LEU A 81 11.82 11.19 -1.37
N LYS A 82 12.53 10.24 -0.74
CA LYS A 82 12.33 8.80 -0.97
C LYS A 82 10.90 8.38 -0.67
N LEU A 83 10.35 8.84 0.46
CA LEU A 83 8.98 8.55 0.89
C LEU A 83 7.95 9.12 -0.10
N ILE A 84 8.14 10.36 -0.54
CA ILE A 84 7.25 10.99 -1.53
C ILE A 84 7.31 10.24 -2.87
N LEU A 85 8.50 9.91 -3.37
CA LEU A 85 8.67 9.14 -4.61
C LEU A 85 8.00 7.77 -4.51
N TYR A 86 8.12 7.11 -3.36
CA TYR A 86 7.48 5.84 -3.09
C TYR A 86 5.94 5.92 -3.16
N HIS A 87 5.34 6.88 -2.46
CA HIS A 87 3.89 7.07 -2.47
C HIS A 87 3.37 7.53 -3.84
N LEU A 88 4.11 8.42 -4.51
CA LEU A 88 3.76 8.88 -5.86
C LEU A 88 3.75 7.70 -6.84
N LEU A 89 4.79 6.86 -6.81
CA LEU A 89 4.84 5.67 -7.65
C LEU A 89 3.70 4.69 -7.33
N SER A 90 3.38 4.51 -6.04
CA SER A 90 2.24 3.70 -5.60
C SER A 90 0.92 4.20 -6.21
N VAL A 91 0.69 5.52 -6.20
CA VAL A 91 -0.50 6.15 -6.80
C VAL A 91 -0.53 5.97 -8.32
N VAL A 92 0.61 6.12 -9.01
CA VAL A 92 0.70 5.89 -10.46
C VAL A 92 0.38 4.44 -10.81
N ILE A 93 0.93 3.48 -10.06
CA ILE A 93 0.69 2.04 -10.27
C ILE A 93 -0.80 1.72 -10.07
N ILE A 94 -1.44 2.24 -9.01
CA ILE A 94 -2.85 1.94 -8.76
C ILE A 94 -3.76 2.55 -9.82
N TYR A 95 -3.47 3.78 -10.27
CA TYR A 95 -4.20 4.43 -11.36
C TYR A 95 -4.10 3.65 -12.68
N TRP A 96 -2.89 3.20 -13.03
CA TRP A 96 -2.66 2.40 -14.23
C TRP A 96 -3.41 1.07 -14.18
N ARG A 97 -3.37 0.38 -13.04
CA ARG A 97 -4.10 -0.88 -12.82
C ARG A 97 -5.60 -0.68 -12.92
N PHE A 98 -6.12 0.37 -12.31
CA PHE A 98 -7.53 0.72 -12.35
C PHE A 98 -7.99 0.96 -13.80
N SER A 99 -7.21 1.73 -14.56
CA SER A 99 -7.50 2.02 -15.98
C SER A 99 -7.54 0.75 -16.84
N LYS A 100 -6.69 -0.25 -16.55
CA LYS A 100 -6.74 -1.56 -17.22
C LYS A 100 -7.99 -2.35 -16.87
N LEU A 101 -8.38 -2.38 -15.59
CA LEU A 101 -9.57 -3.10 -15.13
C LEU A 101 -10.85 -2.53 -15.75
N ASN A 102 -10.98 -1.20 -15.82
CA ASN A 102 -12.14 -0.57 -16.44
C ASN A 102 -12.26 -0.88 -17.93
N LYS A 103 -11.15 -0.85 -18.67
CA LYS A 103 -11.14 -1.20 -20.11
C LYS A 103 -11.61 -2.64 -20.35
N SER A 104 -11.18 -3.59 -19.52
CA SER A 104 -11.62 -4.98 -19.66
C SER A 104 -13.12 -5.19 -19.41
N VAL A 105 -13.71 -4.43 -18.47
CA VAL A 105 -15.15 -4.50 -18.18
C VAL A 105 -15.97 -3.93 -19.35
N THR A 106 -15.51 -2.84 -19.95
CA THR A 106 -16.22 -2.22 -21.10
C THR A 106 -16.15 -3.07 -22.36
N SER A 107 -15.08 -3.83 -22.60
CA SER A 107 -14.95 -4.67 -23.81
C SER A 107 -15.75 -5.98 -23.78
N THR A 108 -16.31 -6.36 -22.63
CA THR A 108 -17.16 -7.55 -22.46
C THR A 108 -18.65 -7.26 -22.57
N ILE A 109 -19.02 -5.99 -22.77
CA ILE A 109 -20.39 -5.54 -23.01
C ILE A 109 -20.52 -5.26 -24.52
#